data_AF-A0A954TQQ9-F1
#
_entry.id   AF-A0A954TQQ9-F1
#
_cell.length_a   1.000
_cell.length_b   1.000
_cell.length_c   1.000
_cell.angle_alpha   90.00
_cell.angle_beta   90.00
_cell.angle_gamma   90.00
#
_symmetry.space_group_name_H-M   'P 1'
#
loop_
_entity.id
_entity.type
_entity.pdbx_description
1 polymer ?
#
loop_
_entity_poly.entity_id
_entity_poly.type
_entity_poly.pdbx_seq_one_letter_code
_entity_poly.pdbx_strand_id
1 'polypeptide(L)'
;MSPSTSEQDSVDHVLIAWMLIWSWVLTFALIRSEPLVAITSDEGQIAVGLAAGGLSAVWTLIGTWIGLINLPKQREHHADDESPGQRLRPRLILLVIWLVNVAVVSLALHRNGPVLAEILLTALSGVMGPFVVWQWTSQRIYRGKVFVRKRRSIRQILGIATSIAVVIAALKMADEWFKLPGPLIVLVVSSAVLWLFMVTTTLGQWWGMIALTIPVVIVQCMIVAMLVDLHGLDSEALIMHFMAFICCYYCISMVLLMLMRSSRHRWINSTPFKKLPPASPNQDQAQAYEN
;
A
#
# COMPACT_ATOMS: atom_id res chain seq x y z
N MET A 1 26.14 -14.77 6.62
CA MET A 1 25.17 -15.08 7.69
C MET A 1 23.79 -14.62 7.26
N SER A 2 22.86 -15.54 7.03
CA SER A 2 21.42 -15.23 6.93
C SER A 2 20.89 -14.99 8.35
N PRO A 3 20.12 -13.91 8.60
CA PRO A 3 19.55 -13.65 9.92
C PRO A 3 18.62 -14.81 10.32
N SER A 4 18.62 -15.14 11.61
CA SER A 4 17.78 -16.21 12.16
C SER A 4 16.29 -15.89 11.95
N THR A 5 15.44 -16.91 11.86
CA THR A 5 13.98 -16.76 11.71
C THR A 5 13.38 -15.90 12.82
N SER A 6 13.89 -16.05 14.05
CA SER A 6 13.46 -15.25 15.23
C SER A 6 13.69 -13.74 15.07
N GLU A 7 14.80 -13.32 14.46
CA GLU A 7 15.06 -11.90 14.19
C GLU A 7 14.12 -11.35 13.12
N GLN A 8 13.78 -12.14 12.12
CA GLN A 8 12.91 -11.70 11.03
C GLN A 8 11.48 -11.44 11.51
N ASP A 9 10.95 -12.32 12.36
CA ASP A 9 9.62 -12.19 12.97
C ASP A 9 9.56 -10.94 13.87
N SER A 10 10.62 -10.66 14.64
CA SER A 10 10.68 -9.47 15.49
C SER A 10 10.53 -8.15 14.71
N VAL A 11 11.16 -8.04 13.54
CA VAL A 11 11.13 -6.82 12.73
C VAL A 11 9.77 -6.62 12.06
N ASP A 12 9.08 -7.71 11.67
CA ASP A 12 7.72 -7.60 11.12
C ASP A 12 6.72 -7.16 12.19
N HIS A 13 6.87 -7.64 13.43
CA HIS A 13 6.07 -7.16 14.57
C HIS A 13 6.30 -5.68 14.88
N VAL A 14 7.56 -5.21 14.81
CA VAL A 14 7.89 -3.79 15.01
C VAL A 14 7.28 -2.92 13.91
N LEU A 15 7.35 -3.34 12.64
CA LEU A 15 6.73 -2.62 11.54
C LEU A 15 5.19 -2.56 11.68
N ILE A 16 4.56 -3.68 12.05
CA ILE A 16 3.12 -3.74 12.32
C ILE A 16 2.75 -2.82 13.49
N ALA A 17 3.49 -2.87 14.59
CA ALA A 17 3.25 -1.99 15.74
C ALA A 17 3.33 -0.51 15.33
N TRP A 18 4.33 -0.14 14.52
CA TRP A 18 4.46 1.22 13.98
C TRP A 18 3.27 1.63 13.11
N MET A 19 2.82 0.74 12.21
CA MET A 19 1.63 0.99 11.38
C MET A 19 0.38 1.20 12.26
N LEU A 20 0.21 0.38 13.29
CA LEU A 20 -0.93 0.48 14.21
C LEU A 20 -0.88 1.78 15.04
N ILE A 21 0.28 2.12 15.61
CA ILE A 21 0.47 3.35 16.39
C ILE A 21 0.14 4.57 15.54
N TRP A 22 0.70 4.68 14.33
CA TRP A 22 0.40 5.80 13.44
C TRP A 22 -1.06 5.82 13.00
N SER A 23 -1.66 4.67 12.73
CA SER A 23 -3.10 4.60 12.42
C SER A 23 -3.94 5.16 13.57
N TRP A 24 -3.61 4.84 14.82
CA TRP A 24 -4.33 5.38 15.98
C TRP A 24 -4.08 6.88 16.18
N VAL A 25 -2.81 7.32 16.12
CA VAL A 25 -2.44 8.73 16.27
C VAL A 25 -3.16 9.59 15.24
N LEU A 26 -3.18 9.16 13.98
CA LEU A 26 -3.81 9.90 12.88
C LEU A 26 -5.34 9.86 12.98
N THR A 27 -5.93 8.73 13.41
CA THR A 27 -7.36 8.67 13.73
C THR A 27 -7.73 9.65 14.84
N PHE A 28 -6.97 9.72 15.94
CA PHE A 28 -7.22 10.69 17.02
C PHE A 28 -7.04 12.13 16.55
N ALA A 29 -6.00 12.43 15.77
CA ALA A 29 -5.77 13.75 15.20
C ALA A 29 -6.94 14.17 14.29
N LEU A 30 -7.45 13.26 13.48
CA LEU A 30 -8.58 13.48 12.58
C LEU A 30 -9.86 13.79 13.37
N ILE A 31 -10.19 12.96 14.37
CA ILE A 31 -11.37 13.16 15.24
C ILE A 31 -11.29 14.49 15.99
N ARG A 32 -10.11 14.87 16.46
CA ARG A 32 -9.90 16.15 17.17
C ARG A 32 -9.98 17.36 16.25
N SER A 33 -9.69 17.19 14.97
CA SER A 33 -9.68 18.28 13.97
C SER A 33 -11.03 18.46 13.29
N GLU A 34 -11.91 17.45 13.32
CA GLU A 34 -13.26 17.51 12.76
C GLU A 34 -14.08 18.73 13.25
N PRO A 35 -14.11 19.08 14.56
CA PRO A 35 -14.85 20.24 15.03
C PRO A 35 -14.28 21.57 14.53
N LEU A 36 -12.99 21.63 14.19
CA LEU A 36 -12.33 22.84 13.67
C LEU A 36 -12.70 23.12 12.21
N VAL A 37 -13.09 22.10 11.45
CA VAL A 37 -13.63 22.26 10.08
C VAL A 37 -14.96 22.99 10.10
N ALA A 38 -15.81 22.71 11.09
CA ALA A 38 -17.11 23.36 11.25
C ALA A 38 -17.00 24.87 11.55
N ILE A 39 -15.81 25.35 11.96
CA ILE A 39 -15.52 26.75 12.26
C ILE A 39 -14.85 27.44 11.05
N THR A 40 -14.76 26.77 9.89
CA THR A 40 -14.17 27.31 8.64
C THR A 40 -12.80 27.95 8.83
N SER A 41 -11.98 27.38 9.72
CA SER A 41 -10.59 27.83 9.90
C SER A 41 -9.69 27.11 8.89
N ASP A 42 -8.83 27.85 8.21
CA ASP A 42 -7.82 27.31 7.28
C ASP A 42 -6.94 26.25 7.96
N GLU A 43 -6.61 26.49 9.23
CA GLU A 43 -5.87 25.55 10.09
C GLU A 43 -6.61 24.22 10.26
N GLY A 44 -7.94 24.25 10.40
CA GLY A 44 -8.77 23.05 10.49
C GLY A 44 -8.74 22.22 9.20
N GLN A 45 -8.77 22.89 8.04
CA GLN A 45 -8.71 22.22 6.73
C GLN A 45 -7.36 21.55 6.48
N ILE A 46 -6.27 22.24 6.84
CA ILE A 46 -4.91 21.70 6.78
C ILE A 46 -4.78 20.50 7.73
N ALA A 47 -5.23 20.62 8.98
CA ALA A 47 -5.11 19.54 9.96
C ALA A 47 -5.87 18.28 9.55
N VAL A 48 -7.11 18.44 9.05
CA VAL A 48 -7.88 17.30 8.52
C VAL A 48 -7.24 16.73 7.28
N GLY A 49 -6.75 17.55 6.36
CA GLY A 49 -6.04 17.08 5.16
C GLY A 49 -4.80 16.26 5.52
N LEU A 50 -3.95 16.77 6.42
CA LEU A 50 -2.77 16.04 6.92
C LEU A 50 -3.17 14.69 7.53
N ALA A 51 -4.15 14.68 8.45
CA ALA A 51 -4.56 13.47 9.15
C ALA A 51 -5.19 12.44 8.19
N ALA A 52 -6.05 12.89 7.26
CA ALA A 52 -6.67 12.04 6.25
C ALA A 52 -5.64 11.45 5.28
N GLY A 53 -4.71 12.27 4.79
CA GLY A 53 -3.63 11.82 3.90
C GLY A 53 -2.71 10.81 4.58
N GLY A 54 -2.26 11.11 5.80
CA GLY A 54 -1.45 10.17 6.59
C GLY A 54 -2.19 8.85 6.87
N LEU A 55 -3.45 8.92 7.29
CA LEU A 55 -4.24 7.73 7.62
C LEU A 55 -4.46 6.85 6.38
N SER A 56 -4.74 7.48 5.24
CA SER A 56 -4.84 6.81 3.94
C SER A 56 -3.54 6.08 3.60
N ALA A 57 -2.37 6.72 3.76
CA ALA A 57 -1.07 6.08 3.50
C ALA A 57 -0.84 4.85 4.39
N VAL A 58 -1.15 4.95 5.69
CA VAL A 58 -1.03 3.84 6.64
C VAL A 58 -1.96 2.69 6.25
N TRP A 59 -3.21 2.98 5.91
CA TRP A 59 -4.18 1.97 5.50
C TRP A 59 -3.83 1.31 4.17
N THR A 60 -3.36 2.09 3.19
CA THR A 60 -2.84 1.57 1.93
C THR A 60 -1.70 0.59 2.18
N LEU A 61 -0.79 0.94 3.09
CA LEU A 61 0.31 0.06 3.45
C LEU A 61 -0.16 -1.21 4.16
N ILE A 62 -1.05 -1.10 5.15
CA ILE A 62 -1.62 -2.25 5.87
C ILE A 62 -2.28 -3.21 4.88
N GLY A 63 -3.10 -2.70 3.95
CA GLY A 63 -3.73 -3.53 2.93
C GLY A 63 -2.71 -4.18 1.99
N THR A 64 -1.67 -3.44 1.59
CA THR A 64 -0.54 -3.96 0.80
C THR A 64 0.21 -5.06 1.59
N TRP A 65 0.39 -4.88 2.89
CA TRP A 65 1.05 -5.82 3.79
C TRP A 65 0.26 -7.13 3.88
N ILE A 66 -1.04 -7.05 4.19
CA ILE A 66 -1.94 -8.20 4.30
C ILE A 66 -1.98 -9.01 3.00
N GLY A 67 -2.09 -8.31 1.86
CA GLY A 67 -2.26 -8.93 0.55
C GLY A 67 -0.97 -9.50 -0.05
N LEU A 68 0.15 -8.76 0.06
CA LEU A 68 1.30 -8.94 -0.84
C LEU A 68 2.61 -9.32 -0.15
N ILE A 69 2.74 -9.14 1.16
CA ILE A 69 3.98 -9.51 1.85
C ILE A 69 3.97 -11.01 2.13
N ASN A 70 5.03 -11.67 1.68
CA ASN A 70 5.24 -13.08 1.89
C ASN A 70 5.98 -13.31 3.21
N LEU A 71 5.28 -13.84 4.21
CA LEU A 71 5.91 -14.31 5.44
C LEU A 71 6.75 -15.57 5.11
N PRO A 72 8.05 -15.61 5.44
CA PRO A 72 8.89 -16.76 5.14
C PRO A 72 8.33 -18.02 5.81
N LYS A 73 8.49 -19.18 5.16
CA LYS A 73 8.21 -20.46 5.81
C LYS A 73 9.22 -20.59 6.96
N GLN A 74 8.77 -20.71 8.21
CA GLN A 74 9.53 -21.46 9.20
C GLN A 74 9.78 -22.82 8.57
N ARG A 75 11.01 -23.03 8.14
CA ARG A 75 11.51 -24.29 7.62
C ARG A 75 12.84 -24.43 8.30
N GLU A 76 13.01 -25.56 8.99
CA GLU A 76 14.04 -25.85 10.02
C GLU A 76 13.49 -25.45 11.41
N HIS A 77 12.65 -26.25 12.07
CA HIS A 77 13.11 -27.47 12.74
C HIS A 77 12.07 -28.56 13.06
N HIS A 78 10.79 -28.43 12.71
CA HIS A 78 9.84 -29.54 12.88
C HIS A 78 9.04 -29.77 11.60
N ALA A 79 9.58 -30.63 10.74
CA ALA A 79 8.77 -31.34 9.77
C ALA A 79 7.89 -32.31 10.56
N ASP A 80 6.70 -31.84 10.97
CA ASP A 80 5.46 -32.64 10.91
C ASP A 80 4.20 -31.92 11.45
N ASP A 81 4.26 -30.74 12.09
CA ASP A 81 3.06 -30.22 12.79
C ASP A 81 2.71 -28.72 12.66
N GLU A 82 3.29 -27.96 11.72
CA GLU A 82 2.85 -26.56 11.54
C GLU A 82 1.67 -26.43 10.56
N SER A 83 0.48 -26.47 11.16
CA SER A 83 -0.80 -26.21 10.49
C SER A 83 -0.78 -24.89 9.67
N PRO A 84 -1.49 -24.82 8.54
CA PRO A 84 -1.63 -23.59 7.74
C PRO A 84 -2.17 -22.37 8.54
N GLY A 85 -2.71 -22.59 9.75
CA GLY A 85 -3.26 -21.56 10.62
C GLY A 85 -2.24 -20.55 11.18
N GLN A 86 -0.99 -20.94 11.45
CA GLN A 86 0.01 -20.01 12.02
C GLN A 86 0.38 -18.86 11.07
N ARG A 87 0.31 -19.09 9.73
CA ARG A 87 0.57 -18.06 8.71
C ARG A 87 -0.61 -17.09 8.50
N LEU A 88 -1.82 -17.55 8.81
CA LEU A 88 -3.05 -16.76 8.66
C LEU A 88 -3.28 -15.85 9.87
N ARG A 89 -2.89 -16.27 11.07
CA ARG A 89 -3.08 -15.52 12.32
C ARG A 89 -2.63 -14.05 12.27
N PRO A 90 -1.39 -13.69 11.89
CA PRO A 90 -0.97 -12.29 11.89
C PRO A 90 -1.73 -11.45 10.86
N ARG A 91 -2.09 -12.03 9.71
CA ARG A 91 -2.91 -11.35 8.70
C ARG A 91 -4.33 -11.12 9.19
N LEU A 92 -4.91 -12.10 9.88
CA LEU A 92 -6.27 -12.04 10.41
C LEU A 92 -6.35 -11.03 11.57
N ILE A 93 -5.36 -11.03 12.47
CA ILE A 93 -5.25 -10.03 13.55
C ILE A 93 -5.14 -8.62 12.95
N LEU A 94 -4.25 -8.42 11.97
CA LEU A 94 -4.08 -7.10 11.35
C LEU A 94 -5.34 -6.66 10.60
N LEU A 95 -6.02 -7.58 9.92
CA LEU A 95 -7.30 -7.32 9.25
C LEU A 95 -8.40 -6.94 10.25
N VAL A 96 -8.51 -7.64 11.38
CA VAL A 96 -9.48 -7.32 12.43
C VAL A 96 -9.18 -5.95 13.03
N ILE A 97 -7.92 -5.65 13.36
CA ILE A 97 -7.55 -4.34 13.91
C ILE A 97 -7.83 -3.23 12.88
N TRP A 98 -7.53 -3.46 11.61
CA TRP A 98 -7.84 -2.51 10.53
C TRP A 98 -9.35 -2.27 10.41
N LEU A 99 -10.17 -3.32 10.43
CA LEU A 99 -11.63 -3.21 10.40
C LEU A 99 -12.19 -2.46 11.61
N VAL A 100 -11.64 -2.71 12.81
CA VAL A 100 -12.01 -1.95 14.01
C VAL A 100 -11.66 -0.47 13.85
N ASN A 101 -10.49 -0.14 13.31
CA ASN A 101 -10.11 1.25 13.07
C ASN A 101 -11.04 1.92 12.04
N VAL A 102 -11.36 1.22 10.94
CA VAL A 102 -12.34 1.68 9.95
C VAL A 102 -13.70 1.95 10.60
N ALA A 103 -14.19 1.05 11.46
CA ALA A 103 -15.44 1.25 12.19
C ALA A 103 -15.41 2.48 13.11
N VAL A 104 -14.32 2.68 13.86
CA VAL A 104 -14.12 3.85 14.73
C VAL A 104 -14.12 5.15 13.93
N VAL A 105 -13.37 5.20 12.83
CA VAL A 105 -13.31 6.37 11.94
C VAL A 105 -14.65 6.63 11.27
N SER A 106 -15.36 5.58 10.85
CA SER A 106 -16.68 5.70 10.22
C SER A 106 -17.74 6.22 11.20
N LEU A 107 -17.68 5.77 12.45
CA LEU A 107 -18.57 6.26 13.51
C LEU A 107 -18.25 7.70 13.89
N ALA A 108 -16.97 8.05 13.97
CA ALA A 108 -16.56 9.41 14.31
C ALA A 108 -16.87 10.41 13.18
N LEU A 109 -16.58 10.05 11.93
CA LEU A 109 -16.82 10.89 10.76
C LEU A 109 -18.22 10.69 10.15
N HIS A 110 -19.19 10.17 10.91
CA HIS A 110 -20.51 9.89 10.38
C HIS A 110 -21.19 11.16 9.80
N ARG A 111 -20.76 12.35 10.24
CA ARG A 111 -21.26 13.66 9.80
C ARG A 111 -20.48 14.21 8.61
N ASN A 112 -19.25 13.73 8.39
CA ASN A 112 -18.33 14.16 7.35
C ASN A 112 -18.05 13.02 6.36
N GLY A 113 -19.12 12.58 5.69
CA GLY A 113 -19.09 11.52 4.68
C GLY A 113 -18.05 11.70 3.56
N PRO A 114 -17.81 12.92 3.03
CA PRO A 114 -16.81 13.13 1.98
C PRO A 114 -15.38 12.80 2.41
N VAL A 115 -14.95 13.20 3.61
CA VAL A 115 -13.61 12.90 4.14
C VAL A 115 -13.43 11.40 4.38
N LEU A 116 -14.48 10.74 4.89
CA LEU A 116 -14.48 9.29 5.06
C LEU A 116 -14.35 8.57 3.69
N ALA A 117 -15.11 9.02 2.69
CA ALA A 117 -15.06 8.47 1.34
C ALA A 117 -13.69 8.67 0.70
N GLU A 118 -13.09 9.86 0.85
CA GLU A 118 -11.73 10.17 0.39
C GLU A 118 -10.69 9.20 0.96
N ILE A 119 -10.70 8.99 2.28
CA ILE A 119 -9.76 8.09 2.96
C ILE A 119 -9.93 6.65 2.47
N LEU A 120 -11.18 6.16 2.45
CA LEU A 120 -11.48 4.77 2.07
C LEU A 120 -11.16 4.50 0.60
N LEU A 121 -11.55 5.40 -0.30
CA LEU A 121 -11.29 5.24 -1.73
C LEU A 121 -9.80 5.35 -2.05
N THR A 122 -9.08 6.25 -1.40
CA THR A 122 -7.61 6.35 -1.56
C THR A 122 -6.92 5.08 -1.07
N ALA A 123 -7.30 4.57 0.11
CA ALA A 123 -6.74 3.34 0.63
C ALA A 123 -7.04 2.13 -0.28
N LEU A 124 -8.30 1.95 -0.69
CA LEU A 124 -8.72 0.84 -1.54
C LEU A 124 -8.05 0.88 -2.92
N SER A 125 -8.06 2.03 -3.58
CA SER A 125 -7.41 2.21 -4.88
C SER A 125 -5.89 2.01 -4.80
N GLY A 126 -5.26 2.53 -3.73
CA GLY A 126 -3.84 2.36 -3.45
C GLY A 126 -3.44 0.90 -3.28
N VAL A 127 -4.24 0.08 -2.57
CA VAL A 127 -3.96 -1.36 -2.39
C VAL A 127 -4.10 -2.14 -3.71
N MET A 128 -5.06 -1.75 -4.54
CA MET A 128 -5.37 -2.46 -5.79
C MET A 128 -4.26 -2.35 -6.82
N GLY A 129 -3.54 -1.22 -6.91
CA GLY A 129 -2.43 -1.04 -7.84
C GLY A 129 -1.35 -2.13 -7.69
N PRO A 130 -0.72 -2.28 -6.51
CA PRO A 130 0.23 -3.34 -6.23
C PRO A 130 -0.35 -4.75 -6.39
N PHE A 131 -1.65 -4.93 -6.10
CA PHE A 131 -2.33 -6.21 -6.26
C PHE A 131 -2.43 -6.64 -7.73
N VAL A 132 -2.79 -5.72 -8.63
CA VAL A 132 -2.80 -5.94 -10.08
C VAL A 132 -1.39 -6.29 -10.59
N VAL A 133 -0.38 -5.52 -10.16
CA VAL A 133 1.02 -5.81 -10.53
C VAL A 133 1.48 -7.16 -10.01
N TRP A 134 1.05 -7.56 -8.81
CA TRP A 134 1.32 -8.90 -8.29
C TRP A 134 0.61 -9.99 -9.11
N GLN A 135 -0.66 -9.84 -9.44
CA GLN A 135 -1.37 -10.81 -10.27
C GLN A 135 -0.70 -10.97 -11.64
N TRP A 136 -0.17 -9.88 -12.20
CA TRP A 136 0.54 -9.86 -13.48
C TRP A 136 1.94 -10.51 -13.40
N THR A 137 2.72 -10.15 -12.39
CA THR A 137 4.13 -10.58 -12.25
C THR A 137 4.29 -11.89 -11.48
N SER A 138 3.27 -12.29 -10.72
CA SER A 138 3.32 -13.32 -9.67
C SER A 138 4.40 -13.07 -8.60
N GLN A 139 4.93 -11.85 -8.51
CA GLN A 139 5.99 -11.50 -7.56
C GLN A 139 5.40 -10.79 -6.34
N ARG A 140 5.48 -11.47 -5.18
CA ARG A 140 5.15 -10.89 -3.87
C ARG A 140 6.28 -10.00 -3.37
N ILE A 141 6.01 -9.20 -2.34
CA ILE A 141 7.07 -8.52 -1.59
C ILE A 141 7.72 -9.56 -0.66
N TYR A 142 9.05 -9.65 -0.67
CA TYR A 142 9.79 -10.70 0.03
C TYR A 142 11.05 -10.17 0.71
N ARG A 143 11.54 -10.92 1.72
CA ARG A 143 12.88 -10.79 2.30
C ARG A 143 13.74 -11.97 1.82
N GLY A 144 14.50 -11.86 0.71
CA GLY A 144 15.33 -12.98 0.21
C GLY A 144 15.52 -13.07 -1.31
N LYS A 145 15.89 -14.25 -1.83
CA LYS A 145 15.94 -14.52 -3.29
C LYS A 145 14.66 -15.26 -3.71
N VAL A 146 14.06 -14.87 -4.83
CA VAL A 146 12.83 -15.50 -5.34
C VAL A 146 13.06 -16.14 -6.71
N PHE A 147 12.53 -17.35 -6.87
CA PHE A 147 12.39 -18.02 -8.16
C PHE A 147 11.02 -17.69 -8.76
N VAL A 148 11.01 -17.13 -9.97
CA VAL A 148 9.78 -16.82 -10.71
C VAL A 148 9.35 -18.06 -11.49
N ARG A 149 8.14 -18.59 -11.23
CA ARG A 149 7.51 -19.55 -12.15
C ARG A 149 6.82 -18.78 -13.28
N LYS A 150 7.41 -18.80 -14.48
CA LYS A 150 6.82 -18.25 -15.71
C LYS A 150 5.80 -19.23 -16.30
N ARG A 151 4.58 -19.28 -15.76
CA ARG A 151 3.40 -19.71 -16.54
C ARG A 151 2.23 -18.82 -16.19
N ARG A 152 1.80 -18.02 -17.18
CA ARG A 152 0.61 -17.19 -17.08
C ARG A 152 -0.62 -18.09 -17.27
N SER A 153 -1.60 -17.97 -16.39
CA SER A 153 -2.87 -18.71 -16.50
C SER A 153 -4.02 -17.76 -16.81
N ILE A 154 -5.04 -18.24 -17.53
CA ILE A 154 -6.27 -17.48 -17.81
C ILE A 154 -6.90 -16.96 -16.50
N ARG A 155 -6.78 -17.72 -15.40
CA ARG A 155 -7.21 -17.32 -14.06
C ARG A 155 -6.56 -16.02 -13.56
N GLN A 156 -5.31 -15.73 -13.94
CA GLN A 156 -4.63 -14.48 -13.56
C GLN A 156 -5.18 -13.27 -14.31
N ILE A 157 -5.45 -13.42 -15.61
CA ILE A 157 -6.04 -12.34 -16.43
C ILE A 157 -7.45 -12.01 -15.91
N LEU A 158 -8.25 -13.05 -15.61
CA LEU A 158 -9.57 -12.87 -15.01
C LEU A 158 -9.48 -12.15 -13.66
N GLY A 159 -8.53 -12.52 -12.80
CA GLY A 159 -8.32 -11.85 -11.51
C GLY A 159 -7.98 -10.35 -11.65
N ILE A 160 -7.21 -9.97 -12.67
CA ILE A 160 -6.87 -8.56 -12.94
C ILE A 160 -8.11 -7.80 -13.38
N ALA A 161 -8.87 -8.37 -14.32
CA ALA A 161 -10.12 -7.77 -14.78
C ALA A 161 -11.11 -7.58 -13.63
N THR A 162 -11.25 -8.58 -12.74
CA THR A 162 -12.11 -8.47 -11.55
C THR A 162 -11.62 -7.38 -10.60
N SER A 163 -10.32 -7.27 -10.35
CA SER A 163 -9.77 -6.25 -9.45
C SER A 163 -10.03 -4.84 -9.99
N ILE A 164 -9.85 -4.63 -11.29
CA ILE A 164 -10.16 -3.36 -11.97
C ILE A 164 -11.66 -3.08 -11.91
N ALA A 165 -12.51 -4.07 -12.17
CA ALA A 165 -13.96 -3.92 -12.13
C ALA A 165 -14.46 -3.53 -10.74
N VAL A 166 -13.90 -4.10 -9.67
CA VAL A 166 -14.23 -3.74 -8.28
C VAL A 166 -13.87 -2.28 -7.99
N VAL A 167 -12.71 -1.80 -8.45
CA VAL A 167 -12.32 -0.38 -8.27
C VAL A 167 -13.28 0.55 -9.01
N ILE A 168 -13.61 0.24 -10.26
CA ILE A 168 -14.54 1.05 -11.06
C ILE A 168 -15.92 1.06 -10.40
N ALA A 169 -16.40 -0.10 -9.93
CA ALA A 169 -17.67 -0.19 -9.22
C ALA A 169 -17.65 0.63 -7.93
N ALA A 170 -16.59 0.55 -7.13
CA ALA A 170 -16.44 1.33 -5.90
C ALA A 170 -16.42 2.85 -6.17
N LEU A 171 -15.69 3.29 -7.20
CA LEU A 171 -15.66 4.71 -7.60
C LEU A 171 -17.04 5.19 -8.07
N LYS A 172 -17.75 4.39 -8.88
CA LYS A 172 -19.11 4.71 -9.31
C LYS A 172 -20.10 4.77 -8.16
N MET A 173 -20.07 3.77 -7.27
CA MET A 173 -20.94 3.77 -6.09
C MET A 173 -20.65 4.99 -5.21
N ALA A 174 -19.38 5.37 -5.05
CA ALA A 174 -19.04 6.53 -4.25
C ALA A 174 -19.45 7.85 -4.91
N ASP A 175 -19.32 7.97 -6.24
CA ASP A 175 -19.83 9.10 -7.01
C ASP A 175 -21.35 9.25 -6.85
N GLU A 176 -22.11 8.15 -6.96
CA GLU A 176 -23.56 8.16 -6.80
C GLU A 176 -24.02 8.46 -5.35
N TRP A 177 -23.35 7.88 -4.35
CA TRP A 177 -23.78 7.96 -2.94
C TRP A 177 -23.31 9.23 -2.25
N PHE A 178 -22.09 9.68 -2.55
CA PHE A 178 -21.46 10.83 -1.91
C PHE A 178 -21.38 12.07 -2.80
N LYS A 179 -21.80 11.98 -4.08
CA LYS A 179 -21.73 13.08 -5.07
C LYS A 179 -20.33 13.69 -5.10
N LEU A 180 -19.33 12.84 -5.29
CA LEU A 180 -17.93 13.21 -5.15
C LEU A 180 -17.54 14.30 -6.17
N PRO A 181 -16.91 15.39 -5.74
CA PRO A 181 -16.46 16.41 -6.67
C PRO A 181 -15.32 15.85 -7.55
N GLY A 182 -15.28 16.24 -8.82
CA GLY A 182 -14.25 15.82 -9.78
C GLY A 182 -12.80 15.91 -9.25
N PRO A 183 -12.40 17.00 -8.56
CA PRO A 183 -11.10 17.10 -7.91
C PRO A 183 -10.76 15.96 -6.94
N LEU A 184 -11.73 15.44 -6.18
CA LEU A 184 -11.53 14.33 -5.25
C LEU A 184 -11.26 13.02 -6.01
N ILE A 185 -11.98 12.76 -7.10
CA ILE A 185 -11.73 11.58 -7.95
C ILE A 185 -10.30 11.64 -8.50
N VAL A 186 -9.86 12.80 -8.99
CA VAL A 186 -8.50 12.99 -9.47
C VAL A 186 -7.48 12.78 -8.34
N LEU A 187 -7.74 13.30 -7.15
CA LEU A 187 -6.89 13.09 -5.97
C LEU A 187 -6.73 11.62 -5.63
N VAL A 188 -7.83 10.85 -5.57
CA VAL A 188 -7.83 9.41 -5.27
C VAL A 188 -7.01 8.65 -6.32
N VAL A 189 -7.31 8.85 -7.60
CA VAL A 189 -6.64 8.12 -8.69
C VAL A 189 -5.16 8.48 -8.76
N SER A 190 -4.81 9.77 -8.65
CA SER A 190 -3.42 10.21 -8.68
C SER A 190 -2.63 9.70 -7.47
N SER A 191 -3.23 9.64 -6.28
CA SER A 191 -2.61 9.08 -5.07
C SER A 191 -2.36 7.56 -5.17
N ALA A 192 -3.26 6.83 -5.83
CA ALA A 192 -3.07 5.41 -6.13
C ALA A 192 -1.89 5.18 -7.10
N VAL A 193 -1.80 6.00 -8.15
CA VAL A 193 -0.68 5.97 -9.10
C VAL A 193 0.64 6.34 -8.41
N LEU A 194 0.63 7.40 -7.60
CA LEU A 194 1.78 7.83 -6.81
C LEU A 194 2.24 6.71 -5.88
N TRP A 195 1.32 6.04 -5.17
CA TRP A 195 1.65 4.90 -4.33
C TRP A 195 2.31 3.78 -5.12
N LEU A 196 1.72 3.37 -6.24
CA LEU A 196 2.32 2.32 -7.08
C LEU A 196 3.72 2.72 -7.55
N PHE A 197 3.91 3.98 -7.95
CA PHE A 197 5.21 4.52 -8.34
C PHE A 197 6.21 4.50 -7.18
N MET A 198 5.81 4.93 -5.97
CA MET A 198 6.65 4.91 -4.78
C MET A 198 7.03 3.48 -4.36
N VAL A 199 6.07 2.54 -4.36
CA VAL A 199 6.34 1.14 -3.99
C VAL A 199 7.30 0.50 -4.99
N THR A 200 7.09 0.73 -6.30
CA THR A 200 7.96 0.16 -7.35
C THR A 200 9.37 0.77 -7.35
N THR A 201 9.50 2.08 -7.13
CA THR A 201 10.81 2.75 -7.06
C THR A 201 11.55 2.45 -5.76
N THR A 202 10.85 2.49 -4.63
CA THR A 202 11.44 2.34 -3.28
C THR A 202 11.69 0.88 -2.93
N LEU A 203 10.84 -0.07 -3.30
CA LEU A 203 11.08 -1.49 -3.01
C LEU A 203 11.72 -2.25 -4.19
N GLY A 204 11.79 -1.65 -5.39
CA GLY A 204 12.42 -2.21 -6.58
C GLY A 204 13.93 -1.93 -6.73
N GLN A 205 14.43 -2.12 -7.96
CA GLN A 205 15.81 -1.79 -8.37
C GLN A 205 16.02 -0.31 -8.70
N TRP A 206 14.94 0.46 -8.85
CA TRP A 206 14.96 1.84 -9.35
C TRP A 206 15.18 2.88 -8.26
N TRP A 207 16.01 2.58 -7.26
CA TRP A 207 16.25 3.46 -6.11
C TRP A 207 16.76 4.86 -6.47
N GLY A 208 17.49 5.02 -7.57
CA GLY A 208 17.97 6.31 -8.06
C GLY A 208 16.82 7.17 -8.59
N MET A 209 15.67 6.55 -8.90
CA MET A 209 14.46 7.22 -9.36
C MET A 209 13.60 7.73 -8.20
N ILE A 210 13.99 7.51 -6.93
CA ILE A 210 13.27 8.07 -5.77
C ILE A 210 13.19 9.60 -5.88
N ALA A 211 14.24 10.25 -6.39
CA ALA A 211 14.25 11.69 -6.62
C ALA A 211 13.15 12.14 -7.61
N LEU A 212 12.70 11.29 -8.54
CA LEU A 212 11.60 11.60 -9.46
C LEU A 212 10.22 11.59 -8.78
N THR A 213 10.10 11.06 -7.57
CA THR A 213 8.83 11.12 -6.84
C THR A 213 8.49 12.55 -6.42
N ILE A 214 9.50 13.39 -6.15
CA ILE A 214 9.33 14.79 -5.76
C ILE A 214 8.65 15.62 -6.86
N PRO A 215 9.16 15.68 -8.12
CA PRO A 215 8.48 16.41 -9.18
C PRO A 215 7.10 15.83 -9.51
N VAL A 216 6.89 14.51 -9.36
CA VAL A 216 5.55 13.91 -9.53
C VAL A 216 4.56 14.46 -8.50
N VAL A 217 4.97 14.57 -7.24
CA VAL A 217 4.14 15.17 -6.18
C VAL A 217 3.85 16.65 -6.48
N ILE A 218 4.85 17.42 -6.90
CA ILE A 218 4.67 18.83 -7.27
C ILE A 218 3.65 18.97 -8.41
N VAL A 219 3.77 18.14 -9.45
CA VAL A 219 2.82 18.14 -10.58
C VAL A 219 1.43 17.72 -10.13
N GLN A 220 1.31 16.71 -9.26
CA GLN A 220 0.03 16.29 -8.69
C GLN A 220 -0.65 17.43 -7.93
N CYS A 221 0.11 18.13 -7.07
CA CYS A 221 -0.35 19.33 -6.37
C CYS A 221 -0.87 20.39 -7.35
N MET A 222 -0.09 20.73 -8.39
CA MET A 222 -0.49 21.71 -9.40
C MET A 222 -1.80 21.32 -10.11
N ILE A 223 -1.93 20.06 -10.54
CA ILE A 223 -3.12 19.57 -11.25
C ILE A 223 -4.36 19.65 -10.35
N VAL A 224 -4.23 19.21 -9.09
CA VAL A 224 -5.35 19.24 -8.14
C VAL A 224 -5.75 20.68 -7.84
N ALA A 225 -4.80 21.59 -7.61
CA ALA A 225 -5.12 23.00 -7.40
C ALA A 225 -5.84 23.63 -8.60
N MET A 226 -5.34 23.39 -9.82
CA MET A 226 -5.99 23.88 -11.04
C MET A 226 -7.42 23.37 -11.17
N LEU A 227 -7.67 22.10 -10.86
CA LEU A 227 -9.01 21.53 -10.93
C LEU A 227 -9.95 22.10 -9.88
N VAL A 228 -9.47 22.34 -8.66
CA VAL A 228 -10.29 22.97 -7.61
C VAL A 228 -10.66 24.39 -7.99
N ASP A 229 -9.69 25.16 -8.49
CA ASP A 229 -9.87 26.56 -8.89
C ASP A 229 -10.89 26.70 -10.05
N LEU A 230 -10.88 25.75 -10.99
CA LEU A 230 -11.84 25.70 -12.09
C LEU A 230 -13.29 25.39 -11.65
N HIS A 231 -13.51 24.85 -10.44
CA HIS A 231 -14.81 24.28 -10.04
C HIS A 231 -15.49 24.94 -8.83
N GLY A 232 -14.94 25.98 -8.16
CA GLY A 232 -15.58 26.47 -6.92
C GLY A 232 -15.25 27.87 -6.41
N LEU A 233 -16.20 28.40 -5.61
CA LEU A 233 -16.16 29.69 -4.90
C LEU A 233 -15.39 29.65 -3.56
N ASP A 234 -15.10 28.46 -3.02
CA ASP A 234 -14.31 28.22 -1.79
C ASP A 234 -12.98 27.49 -2.13
N SER A 235 -12.32 27.90 -3.21
CA SER A 235 -11.17 27.19 -3.78
C SER A 235 -9.97 27.12 -2.82
N GLU A 236 -9.71 28.15 -2.03
CA GLU A 236 -8.52 28.24 -1.19
C GLU A 236 -8.49 27.22 -0.05
N ALA A 237 -9.56 27.11 0.73
CA ALA A 237 -9.70 26.15 1.82
C ALA A 237 -9.55 24.69 1.33
N LEU A 238 -10.13 24.40 0.16
CA LEU A 238 -10.14 23.07 -0.44
C LEU A 238 -8.79 22.73 -1.10
N ILE A 239 -8.11 23.73 -1.67
CA ILE A 239 -6.71 23.62 -2.11
C ILE A 239 -5.83 23.31 -0.90
N MET A 240 -5.94 24.05 0.20
CA MET A 240 -5.13 23.81 1.40
C MET A 240 -5.34 22.40 1.96
N HIS A 241 -6.59 21.94 2.02
CA HIS A 241 -6.94 20.59 2.42
C HIS A 241 -6.25 19.52 1.55
N PHE A 242 -6.40 19.61 0.22
CA PHE A 242 -5.82 18.61 -0.69
C PHE A 242 -4.30 18.67 -0.76
N MET A 243 -3.70 19.85 -0.67
CA MET A 243 -2.25 19.99 -0.58
C MET A 243 -1.71 19.32 0.68
N ALA A 244 -2.35 19.57 1.82
CA ALA A 244 -2.04 18.92 3.08
C ALA A 244 -2.17 17.39 2.97
N PHE A 245 -3.25 16.91 2.34
CA PHE A 245 -3.47 15.50 2.07
C PHE A 245 -2.31 14.88 1.26
N ILE A 246 -2.00 15.43 0.09
CA ILE A 246 -0.97 14.90 -0.81
C ILE A 246 0.39 14.90 -0.11
N CYS A 247 0.76 16.00 0.53
CA CYS A 247 2.04 16.14 1.22
C CYS A 247 2.17 15.12 2.36
N CYS A 248 1.16 14.98 3.22
CA CYS A 248 1.22 14.02 4.32
C CYS A 248 1.20 12.57 3.82
N TYR A 249 0.34 12.27 2.83
CA TYR A 249 0.28 10.97 2.19
C TYR A 249 1.66 10.56 1.64
N TYR A 250 2.33 11.46 0.91
CA TYR A 250 3.66 11.24 0.37
C TYR A 250 4.70 11.02 1.48
N CYS A 251 4.78 11.93 2.46
CA CYS A 251 5.78 11.87 3.53
C CYS A 251 5.64 10.59 4.36
N ILE A 252 4.43 10.26 4.81
CA ILE A 252 4.17 9.04 5.60
C ILE A 252 4.43 7.79 4.76
N SER A 253 3.98 7.76 3.50
CA SER A 253 4.26 6.65 2.59
C SER A 253 5.76 6.43 2.41
N MET A 254 6.54 7.49 2.19
CA MET A 254 7.98 7.39 2.02
C MET A 254 8.67 6.89 3.28
N VAL A 255 8.32 7.42 4.46
CA VAL A 255 8.86 6.94 5.73
C VAL A 255 8.59 5.45 5.91
N LEU A 256 7.35 5.01 5.70
CA LEU A 256 6.98 3.61 5.89
C LEU A 256 7.61 2.68 4.83
N LEU A 257 7.71 3.11 3.58
CA LEU A 257 8.39 2.33 2.53
C LEU A 257 9.90 2.24 2.77
N MET A 258 10.52 3.30 3.29
CA MET A 258 11.91 3.27 3.71
C MET A 258 12.13 2.34 4.91
N LEU A 259 11.21 2.32 5.87
CA LEU A 259 11.22 1.35 6.99
C LEU A 259 11.07 -0.09 6.49
N MET A 260 10.18 -0.33 5.52
CA MET A 260 10.08 -1.64 4.88
C MET A 260 11.38 -2.04 4.20
N ARG A 261 11.99 -1.11 3.45
CA ARG A 261 13.24 -1.35 2.72
C ARG A 261 14.41 -1.61 3.67
N SER A 262 14.54 -0.85 4.76
CA SER A 262 15.58 -1.05 5.79
C SER A 262 15.41 -2.40 6.48
N SER A 263 14.16 -2.84 6.65
CA SER A 263 13.78 -4.18 7.08
C SER A 263 14.02 -5.28 6.03
N ARG A 264 14.69 -4.95 4.92
CA ARG A 264 15.03 -5.84 3.80
C ARG A 264 13.84 -6.37 2.99
N HIS A 265 12.66 -5.74 3.09
CA HIS A 265 11.59 -6.02 2.14
C HIS A 265 11.98 -5.50 0.76
N ARG A 266 11.82 -6.36 -0.25
CA ARG A 266 12.08 -6.02 -1.63
C ARG A 266 10.96 -6.52 -2.52
N TRP A 267 10.76 -5.81 -3.62
CA TRP A 267 9.80 -6.16 -4.66
C TRP A 267 10.49 -6.04 -6.02
N ILE A 268 9.93 -6.69 -7.05
CA ILE A 268 10.38 -6.62 -8.46
C ILE A 268 11.91 -6.75 -8.66
N ASN A 269 12.37 -7.99 -8.88
CA ASN A 269 13.73 -8.42 -9.21
C ASN A 269 14.87 -7.55 -8.66
N SER A 270 15.08 -7.51 -7.34
CA SER A 270 16.17 -6.75 -6.71
C SER A 270 17.50 -7.51 -6.56
N THR A 271 17.68 -8.62 -7.29
CA THR A 271 18.91 -9.42 -7.27
C THR A 271 19.69 -9.29 -8.57
N PRO A 272 21.03 -9.11 -8.51
CA PRO A 272 21.87 -9.24 -9.69
C PRO A 272 21.74 -10.67 -10.22
N PHE A 273 21.66 -10.79 -11.54
CA PHE A 273 21.69 -12.05 -12.28
C PHE A 273 22.97 -12.83 -11.90
N LYS A 274 22.93 -13.65 -10.85
CA LYS A 274 23.98 -14.65 -10.65
C LYS A 274 23.64 -15.73 -11.68
N LYS A 275 24.40 -15.77 -12.78
CA LYS A 275 24.40 -16.87 -13.76
C LYS A 275 24.31 -18.17 -12.95
N LEU A 276 23.24 -18.94 -13.13
CA LEU A 276 23.29 -20.33 -12.70
C LEU A 276 24.52 -20.95 -13.39
N PRO A 277 25.38 -21.71 -12.69
CA PRO A 277 26.34 -22.54 -13.40
C PRO A 277 25.54 -23.40 -14.39
N PRO A 278 26.02 -23.58 -15.63
CA PRO A 278 25.34 -24.45 -16.58
C PRO A 278 25.11 -25.80 -15.91
N ALA A 279 23.89 -26.32 -16.00
CA ALA A 279 23.59 -27.68 -15.60
C ALA A 279 24.63 -28.58 -16.29
N SER A 280 25.48 -29.25 -15.51
CA SER A 280 26.45 -30.17 -16.09
C SER A 280 25.66 -31.27 -16.80
N PRO A 281 25.88 -31.51 -18.10
CA PRO A 281 25.08 -32.47 -18.87
C PRO A 281 25.36 -33.95 -18.53
N ASN A 282 26.12 -34.26 -17.47
CA ASN A 282 26.74 -35.59 -17.33
C ASN A 282 26.31 -36.40 -16.09
N GLN A 283 25.22 -36.07 -15.38
CA GLN A 283 24.75 -36.94 -14.30
C GLN A 283 23.73 -38.02 -14.73
N ASP A 284 23.12 -37.90 -15.90
CA ASP A 284 22.18 -38.92 -16.41
C ASP A 284 22.85 -40.01 -17.27
N GLN A 285 24.16 -39.94 -17.54
CA GLN A 285 24.89 -40.95 -18.32
C GLN A 285 25.76 -41.92 -17.50
N ALA A 286 25.95 -41.68 -16.20
CA ALA A 286 26.80 -42.53 -15.37
C ALA A 286 26.07 -43.73 -14.73
N GLN A 287 24.75 -43.82 -14.85
CA GLN A 287 23.96 -44.95 -14.31
C GLN A 287 23.48 -45.94 -15.39
N ALA A 288 23.84 -45.73 -16.65
CA ALA A 288 23.46 -46.61 -17.76
C ALA A 288 24.56 -47.61 -18.20
N TYR A 289 25.69 -47.66 -17.48
CA TYR A 289 26.82 -48.57 -17.77
C TYR A 289 27.17 -49.55 -16.63
N GLU A 290 26.36 -49.61 -15.58
CA GLU A 290 26.43 -50.68 -14.58
C GLU A 290 25.07 -51.39 -14.53
N ASN A 291 24.82 -52.26 -15.52
CA ASN A 291 24.05 -53.51 -15.43
C ASN A 291 24.12 -54.25 -16.77
#